data_AF-A0A538P3A5-F1
#
_entry.id   AF-A0A538P3A5-F1
#
_cell.length_a   1.000
_cell.length_b   1.000
_cell.length_c   1.000
_cell.angle_alpha   90.00
_cell.angle_beta   90.00
_cell.angle_gamma   90.00
#
_symmetry.space_group_name_H-M   'P 1'
#
loop_
_entity.id
_entity.type
_entity.pdbx_description
1 polymer ?
#
loop_
_entity_poly.entity_id
_entity_poly.type
_entity_poly.pdbx_seq_one_letter_code
_entity_poly.pdbx_strand_id
1 'polypeptide(L)'
;MEGKPQTPMTGRLPRPVRYARILIGIQIFRLIGLAFVIGLRNGTLPATFVIPASTGDALTAVTAPIVAFAMGRGGMRTWALALVWNALGRADLLNAVSLGSLTGSTANIVANYSFVFIGVTAAVLFHIVATALLVRKTTMDYFWAQ
;
A
#
# COMPACT_ATOMS: atom_id res chain seq x y z
N MET A 1 -43.44 -14.89 9.35
CA MET A 1 -43.05 -14.17 8.11
C MET A 1 -42.41 -12.87 8.55
N GLU A 2 -41.09 -12.78 8.53
CA GLU A 2 -40.41 -11.49 8.73
C GLU A 2 -39.29 -11.44 7.70
N GLY A 3 -39.64 -10.91 6.52
CA GLY A 3 -38.68 -10.67 5.46
C GLY A 3 -37.69 -9.63 5.96
N LYS A 4 -36.45 -10.04 6.22
CA LYS A 4 -35.33 -9.13 6.43
C LYS A 4 -35.39 -8.06 5.32
N PRO A 5 -35.39 -6.76 5.63
CA PRO A 5 -35.48 -5.74 4.59
C PRO A 5 -34.28 -5.93 3.65
N GLN A 6 -34.58 -6.38 2.43
CA GLN A 6 -33.61 -6.38 1.34
C GLN A 6 -33.43 -4.91 0.98
N THR A 7 -32.35 -4.32 1.51
CA THR A 7 -31.94 -2.97 1.13
C THR A 7 -31.76 -2.95 -0.39
N PRO A 8 -32.35 -1.98 -1.10
CA PRO A 8 -32.18 -1.89 -2.54
C PRO A 8 -30.69 -1.67 -2.84
N MET A 9 -30.08 -2.60 -3.57
CA MET A 9 -28.68 -2.56 -4.03
C MET A 9 -28.46 -1.42 -5.02
N THR A 10 -28.50 -0.19 -4.53
CA THR A 10 -28.09 1.00 -5.27
C THR A 10 -26.57 1.13 -5.22
N GLY A 11 -25.89 0.37 -6.09
CA GLY A 11 -24.63 0.70 -6.78
C GLY A 11 -23.41 1.28 -6.04
N ARG A 12 -23.36 1.34 -4.71
CA ARG A 12 -22.28 2.03 -3.96
C ARG A 12 -21.62 1.13 -2.91
N LEU A 13 -20.30 1.03 -2.97
CA LEU A 13 -19.51 0.25 -2.01
C LEU A 13 -19.71 0.73 -0.56
N PRO A 14 -19.67 -0.18 0.44
CA PRO A 14 -19.62 0.21 1.84
C PRO A 14 -18.48 1.21 2.10
N ARG A 15 -18.71 2.19 2.99
CA ARG A 15 -17.73 3.25 3.28
C ARG A 15 -16.33 2.71 3.60
N PRO A 16 -16.15 1.70 4.48
CA PRO A 16 -14.83 1.15 4.77
C PRO A 16 -14.12 0.56 3.53
N VAL A 17 -14.86 -0.14 2.67
CA VAL A 17 -14.36 -0.72 1.41
C VAL A 17 -13.93 0.39 0.46
N ARG A 18 -14.74 1.45 0.33
CA ARG A 18 -14.43 2.61 -0.51
C ARG A 18 -13.15 3.31 -0.04
N TYR A 19 -13.01 3.55 1.26
CA TYR A 19 -11.81 4.20 1.81
C TYR A 19 -10.58 3.31 1.66
N ALA A 20 -10.68 2.00 1.93
CA ALA A 20 -9.59 1.05 1.73
C ALA A 20 -9.13 1.04 0.26
N ARG A 21 -10.07 1.03 -0.71
CA ARG A 21 -9.75 1.14 -2.14
C ARG A 21 -8.97 2.41 -2.48
N ILE A 22 -9.38 3.55 -1.92
CA ILE A 22 -8.69 4.84 -2.16
C ILE A 22 -7.29 4.82 -1.57
N LEU A 23 -7.15 4.35 -0.32
CA LEU A 23 -5.85 4.27 0.37
C LEU A 23 -4.88 3.29 -0.31
N ILE A 24 -5.39 2.21 -0.90
CA ILE A 24 -4.57 1.31 -1.72
C ILE A 24 -4.21 2.00 -3.03
N GLY A 25 -5.18 2.53 -3.76
CA GLY A 25 -4.95 3.11 -5.09
C GLY A 25 -4.00 4.30 -5.09
N ILE A 26 -4.06 5.16 -4.08
CA ILE A 26 -3.19 6.34 -3.98
C ILE A 26 -1.71 5.97 -3.86
N GLN A 27 -1.39 4.76 -3.36
CA GLN A 27 -0.01 4.27 -3.18
C GLN A 27 0.80 4.18 -4.48
N ILE A 28 0.20 4.44 -5.66
CA ILE A 28 0.96 4.71 -6.90
C ILE A 28 1.98 5.85 -6.74
N PHE A 29 1.76 6.78 -5.79
CA PHE A 29 2.75 7.82 -5.49
C PHE A 29 4.11 7.24 -5.09
N ARG A 30 4.18 5.98 -4.62
CA ARG A 30 5.43 5.34 -4.20
C ARG A 30 6.47 5.21 -5.33
N LEU A 31 6.11 5.46 -6.58
CA LEU A 31 7.08 5.64 -7.68
C LEU A 31 8.15 6.69 -7.37
N ILE A 32 7.91 7.64 -6.45
CA ILE A 32 8.94 8.57 -5.98
C ILE A 32 10.18 7.87 -5.39
N GLY A 33 10.06 6.63 -4.91
CA GLY A 33 11.19 5.82 -4.43
C GLY A 33 12.19 5.41 -5.52
N LEU A 34 11.83 5.58 -6.80
CA LEU A 34 12.77 5.45 -7.91
C LEU A 34 13.83 6.58 -7.91
N ALA A 35 13.61 7.68 -7.18
CA ALA A 35 14.61 8.74 -7.04
C ALA A 35 15.93 8.24 -6.41
N PHE A 36 15.91 7.16 -5.63
CA PHE A 36 17.13 6.57 -5.07
C PHE A 36 18.11 6.07 -6.13
N VAL A 37 17.63 5.74 -7.35
CA VAL A 37 18.50 5.35 -8.49
C VAL A 37 19.45 6.48 -8.87
N ILE A 38 19.05 7.74 -8.69
CA ILE A 38 19.94 8.90 -8.91
C ILE A 38 21.09 8.87 -7.89
N GLY A 39 20.79 8.53 -6.63
CA GLY A 39 21.80 8.40 -5.59
C GLY A 39 22.78 7.25 -5.85
N LEU A 40 22.29 6.14 -6.39
CA LEU A 40 23.14 5.04 -6.84
C LEU A 40 24.10 5.49 -7.95
N ARG A 41 23.59 6.20 -8.96
CA ARG A 41 24.42 6.72 -10.07
C ARG A 41 25.47 7.72 -9.60
N ASN A 42 25.15 8.54 -8.61
CA ASN A 42 26.05 9.54 -8.05
C ASN A 42 26.98 8.97 -6.96
N GLY A 43 26.86 7.69 -6.61
CA GLY A 43 27.65 7.05 -5.56
C GLY A 43 27.29 7.51 -4.13
N THR A 44 26.14 8.18 -3.94
CA THR A 44 25.69 8.67 -2.63
C THR A 44 24.84 7.67 -1.86
N LEU A 45 24.28 6.67 -2.56
CA LEU A 45 23.53 5.57 -1.97
C LEU A 45 24.06 4.21 -2.44
N PRO A 46 24.21 3.23 -1.55
CA PRO A 46 24.74 1.92 -1.91
C PRO A 46 23.70 1.07 -2.65
N ALA A 47 24.16 0.27 -3.60
CA ALA A 47 23.32 -0.64 -4.39
C ALA A 47 22.50 -1.59 -3.51
N THR A 48 23.06 -2.02 -2.37
CA THR A 48 22.40 -2.91 -1.38
C THR A 48 21.15 -2.30 -0.75
N PHE A 49 21.04 -0.96 -0.71
CA PHE A 49 19.82 -0.26 -0.32
C PHE A 49 18.94 0.03 -1.53
N VAL A 50 19.51 0.63 -2.58
CA VAL A 50 18.74 1.20 -3.70
C VAL A 50 17.99 0.13 -4.47
N ILE A 51 18.64 -0.99 -4.80
CA ILE A 51 18.02 -2.06 -5.60
C ILE A 51 16.76 -2.59 -4.91
N PRO A 52 16.79 -3.09 -3.67
CA PRO A 52 15.59 -3.60 -3.01
C PRO A 52 14.55 -2.51 -2.75
N ALA A 53 14.94 -1.33 -2.24
CA ALA A 53 13.99 -0.27 -1.90
C ALA A 53 13.24 0.24 -3.14
N SER A 54 13.96 0.61 -4.21
CA SER A 54 13.33 1.09 -5.44
C SER A 54 12.51 0.02 -6.15
N THR A 55 12.90 -1.26 -6.06
CA THR A 55 12.13 -2.37 -6.65
C THR A 55 10.81 -2.57 -5.91
N GLY A 56 10.85 -2.64 -4.57
CA GLY A 56 9.63 -2.84 -3.79
C GLY A 56 8.66 -1.65 -3.87
N ASP A 57 9.18 -0.43 -3.90
CA ASP A 57 8.39 0.78 -4.19
C ASP A 57 7.72 0.71 -5.56
N ALA A 58 8.46 0.36 -6.61
CA ALA A 58 7.92 0.27 -7.97
C ALA A 58 6.85 -0.82 -8.09
N LEU A 59 7.13 -2.03 -7.57
CA LEU A 59 6.19 -3.15 -7.60
C LEU A 59 4.91 -2.80 -6.83
N THR A 60 5.03 -2.23 -5.64
CA THR A 60 3.88 -1.80 -4.83
C THR A 60 3.09 -0.72 -5.57
N ALA A 61 3.76 0.31 -6.10
CA ALA A 61 3.11 1.42 -6.78
C ALA A 61 2.34 0.99 -8.05
N VAL A 62 2.95 0.14 -8.88
CA VAL A 62 2.33 -0.35 -10.13
C VAL A 62 1.15 -1.27 -9.85
N THR A 63 1.24 -2.10 -8.80
CA THR A 63 0.16 -3.02 -8.44
C THR A 63 -0.97 -2.36 -7.63
N ALA A 64 -0.73 -1.20 -7.00
CA ALA A 64 -1.72 -0.43 -6.26
C ALA A 64 -3.06 -0.18 -7.02
N PRO A 65 -3.06 0.42 -8.23
CA PRO A 65 -4.31 0.63 -8.97
C PRO A 65 -4.97 -0.69 -9.40
N ILE A 66 -4.19 -1.73 -9.66
CA ILE A 66 -4.69 -3.06 -10.06
C ILE A 66 -5.47 -3.69 -8.90
N VAL A 67 -4.89 -3.68 -7.69
CA VAL A 67 -5.53 -4.20 -6.48
C VAL A 67 -6.76 -3.37 -6.10
N ALA A 68 -6.65 -2.03 -6.16
CA ALA A 68 -7.78 -1.14 -5.91
C ALA A 68 -8.92 -1.34 -6.91
N PHE A 69 -8.62 -1.63 -8.17
CA PHE A 69 -9.61 -1.97 -9.18
C PHE A 69 -10.24 -3.35 -8.90
N ALA A 70 -9.43 -4.37 -8.62
CA ALA A 70 -9.89 -5.72 -8.30
C ALA A 70 -10.86 -5.75 -7.12
N MET A 71 -10.57 -5.02 -6.04
CA MET A 71 -11.48 -4.86 -4.89
C MET A 71 -12.86 -4.31 -5.24
N GLY A 72 -12.97 -3.55 -6.34
CA GLY A 72 -14.25 -3.03 -6.82
C GLY A 72 -15.18 -4.09 -7.37
N ARG A 73 -14.66 -5.29 -7.68
CA ARG A 73 -15.42 -6.44 -8.17
C ARG A 73 -16.00 -7.31 -7.05
N GLY A 74 -15.60 -7.08 -5.80
CA GLY A 74 -16.05 -7.87 -4.66
C GLY A 74 -15.47 -9.29 -4.60
N GLY A 75 -16.03 -10.09 -3.70
CA GLY A 75 -15.65 -11.49 -3.46
C GLY A 75 -14.41 -11.73 -2.59
N MET A 76 -14.37 -12.89 -1.92
CA MET A 76 -13.34 -13.27 -0.95
C MET A 76 -11.90 -13.22 -1.51
N ARG A 77 -11.71 -13.55 -2.79
CA ARG A 77 -10.39 -13.57 -3.44
C ARG A 77 -9.78 -12.16 -3.53
N THR A 78 -10.57 -11.15 -3.85
CA THR A 78 -10.07 -9.78 -4.01
C THR A 78 -9.79 -9.13 -2.65
N TRP A 79 -10.56 -9.51 -1.62
CA TRP A 79 -10.27 -9.16 -0.23
C TRP A 79 -8.94 -9.77 0.26
N ALA A 80 -8.73 -11.08 0.05
CA ALA A 80 -7.48 -11.74 0.41
C ALA A 80 -6.28 -11.14 -0.32
N LEU A 81 -6.43 -10.87 -1.63
CA LEU A 81 -5.41 -10.16 -2.42
C LEU A 81 -5.05 -8.82 -1.80
N ALA A 82 -6.05 -8.02 -1.39
CA ALA A 82 -5.80 -6.71 -0.77
C ALA A 82 -5.07 -6.83 0.57
N LEU A 83 -5.37 -7.84 1.38
CA LEU A 83 -4.66 -8.10 2.64
C LEU A 83 -3.21 -8.50 2.40
N VAL A 84 -2.97 -9.44 1.49
CA VAL A 84 -1.61 -9.88 1.13
C VAL A 84 -0.81 -8.71 0.56
N TRP A 85 -1.40 -7.92 -0.33
CA TRP A 85 -0.76 -6.74 -0.90
C TRP A 85 -0.37 -5.71 0.18
N ASN A 86 -1.23 -5.46 1.17
CA ASN A 86 -0.89 -4.60 2.31
C ASN A 86 0.19 -5.17 3.22
N ALA A 87 0.26 -6.50 3.36
CA ALA A 87 1.34 -7.13 4.10
C ALA A 87 2.69 -6.99 3.36
N LEU A 88 2.71 -7.25 2.06
CA LEU A 88 3.91 -7.12 1.22
C LEU A 88 4.42 -5.67 1.20
N GLY A 89 3.55 -4.68 1.00
CA GLY A 89 3.95 -3.28 0.96
C GLY A 89 4.51 -2.76 2.30
N ARG A 90 4.09 -3.32 3.44
CA ARG A 90 4.69 -3.04 4.75
C ARG A 90 6.02 -3.75 4.97
N ALA A 91 6.12 -5.01 4.54
CA ALA A 91 7.37 -5.77 4.61
C ALA A 91 8.47 -5.08 3.81
N ASP A 92 8.13 -4.57 2.63
CA ASP A 92 9.02 -3.74 1.81
C ASP A 92 9.49 -2.47 2.54
N LEU A 93 8.57 -1.68 3.10
CA LEU A 93 8.94 -0.47 3.86
C LEU A 93 9.84 -0.79 5.06
N LEU A 94 9.53 -1.85 5.79
CA LEU A 94 10.35 -2.31 6.91
C LEU A 94 11.75 -2.71 6.44
N ASN A 95 11.85 -3.43 5.32
CA ASN A 95 13.11 -3.79 4.70
C ASN A 95 13.91 -2.56 4.26
N ALA A 96 13.28 -1.58 3.60
CA ALA A 96 13.93 -0.35 3.17
C ALA A 96 14.47 0.47 4.37
N VAL A 97 13.68 0.61 5.44
CA VAL A 97 14.12 1.30 6.67
C VAL A 97 15.29 0.55 7.32
N SER A 98 15.22 -0.78 7.39
CA SER A 98 16.28 -1.62 7.96
C SER A 98 17.57 -1.50 7.17
N LEU A 99 17.50 -1.61 5.84
CA LEU A 99 18.65 -1.45 4.96
C LEU A 99 19.22 -0.04 5.04
N GLY A 100 18.38 1.00 5.03
CA GLY A 100 18.84 2.38 5.17
C GLY A 100 19.64 2.61 6.45
N SER A 101 19.24 1.96 7.56
CA SER A 101 19.98 1.98 8.82
C SER A 101 21.29 1.19 8.73
N LEU A 102 21.25 -0.05 8.24
CA LEU A 102 22.41 -0.93 8.14
C LEU A 102 23.49 -0.42 7.19
N THR A 103 23.10 0.30 6.13
CA THR A 103 24.02 0.89 5.15
C THR A 103 24.44 2.32 5.49
N GLY A 104 24.05 2.86 6.66
CA GLY A 104 24.35 4.23 7.06
C GLY A 104 23.70 5.30 6.16
N SER A 105 22.69 4.94 5.38
CA SER A 105 22.05 5.81 4.39
C SER A 105 20.93 6.66 4.95
N THR A 106 20.40 6.36 6.15
CA THR A 106 19.25 7.06 6.75
C THR A 106 19.43 8.58 6.79
N ALA A 107 20.56 9.09 7.29
CA ALA A 107 20.79 10.53 7.38
C ALA A 107 20.81 11.21 6.01
N ASN A 108 21.44 10.56 5.01
CA ASN A 108 21.46 11.06 3.64
C ASN A 108 20.05 11.08 3.04
N ILE A 109 19.25 10.03 3.24
CA ILE A 109 17.86 9.95 2.77
C ILE A 109 17.02 11.08 3.38
N VAL A 110 17.13 11.31 4.70
CA VAL A 110 16.39 12.38 5.37
C VAL A 110 16.78 13.76 4.84
N ALA A 111 18.08 14.00 4.60
CA ALA A 111 18.58 15.30 4.14
C ALA A 111 18.28 15.58 2.66
N ASN A 112 18.48 14.59 1.78
CA ASN A 112 18.48 14.79 0.33
C ASN A 112 17.25 14.22 -0.38
N TYR A 113 16.49 13.35 0.29
CA TYR A 113 15.31 12.66 -0.25
C TYR A 113 14.11 12.82 0.69
N SER A 114 13.99 13.99 1.33
CA SER A 114 12.96 14.30 2.33
C SER A 114 11.53 14.07 1.82
N PHE A 115 11.26 14.33 0.54
CA PHE A 115 9.96 14.04 -0.09
C PHE A 115 9.65 12.54 -0.12
N VAL A 116 10.66 11.69 -0.35
CA VAL A 116 10.51 10.23 -0.28
C VAL A 116 10.27 9.79 1.16
N PHE A 117 11.00 10.38 2.12
CA PHE A 117 10.82 10.09 3.55
C PHE A 117 9.40 10.42 4.06
N ILE A 118 8.85 11.55 3.64
CA ILE A 118 7.45 11.92 3.92
C ILE A 118 6.51 10.91 3.27
N GLY A 119 6.76 10.54 2.00
CA GLY A 119 5.99 9.53 1.29
C GLY A 119 5.99 8.16 1.96
N VAL A 120 7.14 7.71 2.48
CA VAL A 120 7.28 6.47 3.27
C VAL A 120 6.40 6.53 4.51
N THR A 121 6.43 7.63 5.25
CA THR A 121 5.60 7.82 6.45
C THR A 121 4.10 7.74 6.11
N ALA A 122 3.68 8.41 5.03
CA ALA A 122 2.31 8.32 4.54
C ALA A 122 1.95 6.89 4.11
N ALA A 123 2.85 6.19 3.40
CA ALA A 123 2.64 4.83 2.92
C ALA A 123 2.42 3.84 4.07
N VAL A 124 3.19 3.96 5.17
CA VAL A 124 3.01 3.17 6.40
C VAL A 124 1.59 3.38 6.94
N LEU A 125 1.18 4.64 7.12
CA LEU A 125 -0.15 4.96 7.65
C LEU A 125 -1.26 4.42 6.76
N PHE A 126 -1.14 4.58 5.44
CA PHE A 126 -2.14 4.08 4.50
C PHE A 126 -2.26 2.57 4.54
N HIS A 127 -1.15 1.82 4.64
CA HIS A 127 -1.21 0.37 4.81
C HIS A 127 -1.85 -0.06 6.13
N ILE A 128 -1.52 0.61 7.24
CA ILE A 128 -2.11 0.30 8.56
C ILE A 128 -3.61 0.57 8.53
N VAL A 129 -4.03 1.75 8.05
CA VAL A 129 -5.44 2.14 8.01
C VAL A 129 -6.21 1.26 7.02
N ALA A 130 -5.67 0.99 5.82
CA ALA A 130 -6.31 0.10 4.86
C ALA A 130 -6.51 -1.31 5.43
N THR A 131 -5.50 -1.87 6.10
CA THR A 131 -5.61 -3.17 6.78
C THR A 131 -6.68 -3.14 7.86
N ALA A 132 -6.68 -2.12 8.71
CA ALA A 132 -7.67 -1.95 9.77
C ALA A 132 -9.10 -1.85 9.22
N LEU A 133 -9.29 -1.21 8.06
CA LEU A 133 -10.58 -1.14 7.37
C LEU A 133 -10.98 -2.48 6.75
N LEU A 134 -10.02 -3.23 6.19
CA LEU A 134 -10.24 -4.53 5.54
C LEU A 134 -10.65 -5.63 6.53
N VAL A 135 -10.21 -5.55 7.78
CA VAL A 135 -10.55 -6.52 8.84
C VAL A 135 -11.79 -6.14 9.65
N ARG A 136 -12.46 -5.02 9.32
CA ARG A 136 -13.74 -4.69 9.96
C ARG A 136 -14.80 -5.69 9.54
N LYS A 137 -15.64 -6.09 10.50
CA LYS A 137 -16.78 -6.98 10.27
C LYS A 137 -17.63 -6.55 9.06
N THR A 138 -17.95 -5.26 8.96
CA THR A 138 -18.72 -4.71 7.83
C THR A 138 -18.07 -4.90 6.47
N THR A 139 -16.73 -4.88 6.40
CA THR A 139 -15.97 -5.16 5.18
C THR A 139 -15.96 -6.65 4.88
N MET A 140 -15.73 -7.48 5.90
CA MET A 140 -15.72 -8.94 5.75
C MET A 140 -17.08 -9.45 5.27
N ASP A 141 -18.17 -9.04 5.91
CA ASP A 141 -19.53 -9.43 5.53
C ASP A 141 -19.83 -9.07 4.06
N TYR A 142 -19.36 -7.90 3.59
CA TYR A 142 -19.52 -7.49 2.19
C TYR A 142 -18.80 -8.40 1.19
N PHE A 143 -17.57 -8.81 1.50
CA PHE A 143 -16.77 -9.65 0.59
C PHE A 143 -17.15 -11.14 0.67
N TRP A 144 -17.70 -11.61 1.79
CA TRP A 144 -18.13 -12.99 1.98
C TRP A 144 -19.53 -13.27 1.44
N ALA A 145 -20.36 -12.24 1.27
CA ALA A 145 -21.68 -12.35 0.69
C ALA A 145 -21.69 -12.40 -0.85
N GLN A 146 -20.51 -12.36 -1.50
CA GLN A 146 -20.30 -12.33 -2.95
C GLN A 146 -19.45 -13.51 -3.40
#